data_AF-A0A662B8W7-F1
#
_entry.id   AF-A0A662B8W7-F1
#
_cell.length_a   1.000
_cell.length_b   1.000
_cell.length_c   1.000
_cell.angle_alpha   90.00
_cell.angle_beta   90.00
_cell.angle_gamma   90.00
#
_symmetry.space_group_name_H-M   'P 1'
#
loop_
_entity.id
_entity.type
_entity.pdbx_description
1 polymer ?
#
loop_
_entity_poly.entity_id
_entity_poly.type
_entity_poly.pdbx_seq_one_letter_code
_entity_poly.pdbx_strand_id
1 'polypeptide(L)'
;MKPDQKKENFEVEEPRTLLKTGVKYLAISVPLLFISPIVITIGFKAIKKNDNYIMIVLGLILAFFTIILVVQAFRKILKSLFSR
;
A
#
# COMPACT_ATOMS: atom_id res chain seq x y z
N MET A 1 21.03 10.81 -41.79
CA MET A 1 19.90 11.19 -40.91
C MET A 1 19.56 9.94 -40.10
N LYS A 2 19.93 9.87 -38.81
CA LYS A 2 19.79 8.63 -38.00
C LYS A 2 18.34 8.42 -37.56
N PRO A 3 17.70 7.29 -37.91
CA PRO A 3 16.36 6.96 -37.44
C PRO A 3 16.41 6.01 -36.22
N ASP A 4 17.20 6.32 -35.17
CA ASP A 4 17.52 5.31 -34.13
C ASP A 4 17.33 5.81 -32.68
N GLN A 5 16.36 6.70 -32.40
CA GLN A 5 16.18 7.28 -31.05
C GLN A 5 14.79 7.07 -30.44
N LYS A 6 13.93 6.21 -31.02
CA LYS A 6 12.55 6.01 -30.55
C LYS A 6 12.22 4.57 -30.15
N LYS A 7 13.23 3.76 -29.84
CA LYS A 7 13.03 2.42 -29.28
C LYS A 7 13.96 2.30 -28.09
N GLU A 8 13.46 1.70 -27.02
CA GLU A 8 14.28 1.25 -25.87
C GLU A 8 14.50 2.24 -24.71
N ASN A 9 13.52 3.08 -24.38
CA ASN A 9 13.28 3.46 -22.97
C ASN A 9 12.39 2.41 -22.28
N PHE A 10 12.52 1.13 -22.65
CA PHE A 10 12.10 0.06 -21.77
C PHE A 10 13.19 -0.04 -20.73
N GLU A 11 13.11 0.87 -19.75
CA GLU A 11 13.80 0.76 -18.49
C GLU A 11 13.36 -0.58 -17.90
N VAL A 12 14.15 -1.61 -18.20
CA VAL A 12 14.10 -2.89 -17.51
C VAL A 12 14.53 -2.53 -16.10
N GLU A 13 13.57 -2.11 -15.28
CA GLU A 13 13.76 -1.93 -13.85
C GLU A 13 14.41 -3.21 -13.36
N GLU A 14 15.69 -3.13 -13.02
CA GLU A 14 16.47 -4.23 -12.49
C GLU A 14 15.60 -4.93 -11.43
N PRO A 15 15.51 -6.26 -11.39
CA PRO A 15 14.67 -6.96 -10.40
C PRO A 15 14.95 -6.50 -8.95
N ARG A 16 16.15 -5.97 -8.71
CA ARG A 16 16.58 -5.31 -7.47
C ARG A 16 15.82 -4.02 -7.14
N THR A 17 15.42 -3.18 -8.11
CA THR A 17 14.61 -1.96 -7.88
C THR A 17 13.16 -2.31 -7.59
N LEU A 18 12.62 -3.34 -8.26
CA LEU A 18 11.28 -3.88 -8.00
C LEU A 18 11.20 -4.47 -6.58
N LEU A 19 12.23 -5.20 -6.14
CA LEU A 19 12.35 -5.76 -4.78
C LEU A 19 12.40 -4.64 -3.74
N LYS A 20 13.28 -3.64 -3.92
CA LYS A 20 13.41 -2.49 -3.01
C LYS A 20 12.10 -1.73 -2.89
N THR A 21 11.39 -1.54 -4.00
CA THR A 21 10.09 -0.87 -4.01
C THR A 21 9.04 -1.69 -3.26
N GLY A 22 8.93 -2.99 -3.54
CA GLY A 22 8.01 -3.88 -2.84
C GLY A 22 8.24 -3.91 -1.31
N VAL A 23 9.49 -4.04 -0.89
CA VAL A 23 9.88 -4.04 0.53
C VAL A 23 9.60 -2.69 1.19
N LYS A 24 9.84 -1.57 0.49
CA LYS A 24 9.51 -0.22 0.99
C LYS A 24 8.00 -0.05 1.20
N TYR A 25 7.18 -0.54 0.27
CA TYR A 25 5.72 -0.54 0.43
C TYR A 25 5.28 -1.41 1.61
N LEU A 26 5.89 -2.58 1.78
CA LEU A 26 5.60 -3.46 2.92
C LEU A 26 5.93 -2.79 4.26
N ALA A 27 7.12 -2.21 4.37
CA ALA A 27 7.57 -1.49 5.55
C ALA A 27 6.65 -0.32 5.94
N ILE A 28 6.01 0.36 4.98
CA ILE A 28 5.01 1.41 5.23
C ILE A 28 3.65 0.80 5.60
N SER A 29 3.27 -0.32 5.00
CA SER A 29 1.98 -0.96 5.28
C SER A 29 1.93 -1.65 6.66
N VAL A 30 3.06 -2.09 7.22
CA VAL A 30 3.13 -2.68 8.58
C VAL A 30 2.61 -1.72 9.66
N PRO A 31 3.14 -0.49 9.83
CA PRO A 31 2.59 0.45 10.81
C PRO A 31 1.15 0.84 10.46
N LEU A 32 0.80 0.93 9.18
CA LEU A 32 -0.57 1.22 8.75
C LEU A 32 -1.58 0.14 9.20
N LEU A 33 -1.14 -1.13 9.20
CA LEU A 33 -1.91 -2.28 9.66
C LEU A 33 -2.24 -2.18 11.16
N PHE A 34 -1.33 -1.64 11.97
CA PHE A 34 -1.59 -1.40 13.40
C PHE A 34 -2.39 -0.12 13.64
N ILE A 35 -2.19 0.93 12.84
CA ILE A 35 -2.93 2.20 12.95
C ILE A 35 -4.41 2.01 12.62
N SER A 36 -4.74 1.17 11.64
CA SER A 36 -6.13 0.91 11.22
C SER A 36 -7.07 0.50 12.37
N PRO A 37 -6.82 -0.57 13.15
CA PRO A 37 -7.68 -0.95 14.27
C PRO A 37 -7.68 0.08 15.42
N ILE A 38 -6.59 0.84 15.59
CA ILE A 38 -6.52 1.94 16.57
C ILE A 38 -7.50 3.06 16.20
N VAL A 39 -7.53 3.47 14.93
CA VAL A 39 -8.48 4.48 14.45
C VAL A 39 -9.93 4.00 14.60
N ILE A 40 -10.19 2.73 14.29
CA ILE A 40 -11.53 2.13 14.45
C ILE A 40 -11.98 2.13 15.92
N THR A 41 -11.12 1.72 16.84
CA THR A 41 -11.43 1.69 18.29
C THR A 41 -11.66 3.10 18.86
N ILE A 42 -10.88 4.09 18.41
CA ILE A 42 -11.14 5.51 18.73
C ILE A 42 -12.48 5.94 18.14
N GLY A 43 -12.81 5.53 16.91
CA GLY A 43 -14.09 5.82 16.27
C GLY A 43 -15.28 5.29 17.05
N PHE A 44 -15.22 4.04 17.54
CA PHE A 44 -16.25 3.49 18.43
C PHE A 44 -16.38 4.27 19.74
N LYS A 45 -15.26 4.76 20.30
CA LYS A 45 -15.28 5.60 21.50
C LYS A 45 -15.91 6.98 21.23
N ALA A 46 -15.73 7.53 20.03
CA ALA A 46 -16.29 8.80 19.60
C ALA A 46 -17.81 8.74 19.41
N ILE A 47 -18.34 7.63 18.87
CA ILE A 47 -19.79 7.40 18.79
C ILE A 47 -20.40 7.41 20.18
N LYS A 48 -19.79 6.68 21.13
CA LYS A 48 -20.31 6.58 22.50
C LYS A 48 -20.42 7.91 23.25
N LYS A 49 -19.69 8.94 22.80
CA LYS A 49 -19.59 10.22 23.49
C LYS A 49 -20.41 11.33 22.81
N ASN A 50 -20.62 11.25 21.50
CA ASN A 50 -21.16 12.37 20.72
C ASN A 50 -21.98 11.94 19.49
N ASP A 51 -22.36 10.65 19.38
CA ASP A 51 -23.03 10.03 18.21
C ASP A 51 -22.35 10.33 16.87
N ASN A 52 -21.03 10.57 16.88
CA ASN A 52 -20.31 11.00 15.69
C ASN A 52 -19.82 9.79 14.88
N TYR A 53 -20.67 9.31 13.97
CA TYR A 53 -20.39 8.18 13.07
C TYR A 53 -19.28 8.46 12.05
N ILE A 54 -18.93 9.73 11.83
CA ILE A 54 -17.91 10.17 10.86
C ILE A 54 -16.57 9.44 11.08
N MET A 55 -16.19 9.25 12.34
CA MET A 55 -14.89 8.65 12.67
C MET A 55 -14.84 7.14 12.38
N ILE A 56 -15.96 6.43 12.52
CA ILE A 56 -16.05 5.00 12.13
C ILE A 56 -16.05 4.85 10.63
N VAL A 57 -16.80 5.69 9.91
CA VAL A 57 -16.83 5.65 8.44
C VAL A 57 -15.41 5.86 7.89
N LEU A 58 -14.67 6.82 8.46
CA LEU A 58 -13.27 7.06 8.11
C LEU A 58 -12.38 5.85 8.43
N GLY A 59 -12.53 5.24 9.61
CA GLY A 59 -11.79 4.04 10.00
C GLY A 59 -12.08 2.84 9.10
N LEU A 60 -13.34 2.67 8.66
CA LEU A 60 -13.74 1.60 7.74
C LEU A 60 -13.12 1.79 6.36
N ILE A 61 -13.18 3.01 5.80
CA ILE A 61 -12.52 3.34 4.52
C ILE A 61 -11.02 3.10 4.62
N LEU A 62 -10.39 3.52 5.72
CA LEU A 62 -8.96 3.33 5.96
C LEU A 62 -8.58 1.84 6.06
N ALA A 63 -9.44 1.00 6.66
CA ALA A 63 -9.22 -0.44 6.71
C ALA A 63 -9.26 -1.08 5.32
N PHE A 64 -10.26 -0.74 4.50
CA PHE A 64 -10.32 -1.21 3.11
C PHE A 64 -9.08 -0.79 2.32
N PHE A 65 -8.67 0.47 2.45
CA PHE A 65 -7.46 0.98 1.80
C PHE A 65 -6.20 0.23 2.24
N THR A 66 -6.09 -0.04 3.54
CA THR A 66 -4.95 -0.78 4.13
C THR A 66 -4.87 -2.19 3.56
N ILE A 67 -5.99 -2.92 3.47
CA ILE A 67 -6.04 -4.27 2.89
C ILE A 67 -5.56 -4.24 1.42
N ILE A 68 -6.07 -3.30 0.62
CA ILE A 68 -5.67 -3.16 -0.79
C ILE A 68 -4.17 -2.88 -0.91
N LEU A 69 -3.63 -1.99 -0.08
CA LEU A 69 -2.22 -1.62 -0.08
C LEU A 69 -1.33 -2.81 0.29
N VAL A 70 -1.70 -3.55 1.34
CA VAL A 70 -1.00 -4.77 1.79
C VAL A 70 -0.99 -5.81 0.68
N VAL A 71 -2.15 -6.12 0.08
CA VAL A 71 -2.24 -7.10 -1.01
C VAL A 71 -1.38 -6.71 -2.20
N GLN A 72 -1.35 -5.42 -2.57
CA GLN A 72 -0.48 -4.94 -3.64
C GLN A 72 1.00 -5.04 -3.28
N ALA A 73 1.40 -4.67 -2.06
CA ALA A 73 2.76 -4.78 -1.57
C ALA A 73 3.26 -6.24 -1.61
N PHE A 74 2.46 -7.17 -1.08
CA PHE A 74 2.74 -8.61 -1.13
C PHE A 74 2.85 -9.12 -2.56
N ARG A 75 1.90 -8.76 -3.44
CA ARG A 75 1.95 -9.17 -4.87
C ARG A 75 3.22 -8.66 -5.56
N LYS A 76 3.64 -7.42 -5.31
CA LYS A 76 4.87 -6.85 -5.87
C LYS A 76 6.12 -7.57 -5.35
N ILE A 77 6.18 -7.86 -4.05
CA ILE A 77 7.30 -8.61 -3.47
C ILE A 77 7.37 -10.03 -4.03
N LEU A 78 6.25 -10.76 -4.04
CA LEU A 78 6.18 -12.12 -4.55
C LEU A 78 6.56 -12.16 -6.04
N LYS A 79 5.99 -11.27 -6.86
CA LYS A 79 6.37 -11.17 -8.27
C LYS A 79 7.87 -10.89 -8.41
N SER A 80 8.43 -10.03 -7.58
CA SER A 80 9.84 -9.67 -7.67
C SER A 80 10.80 -10.74 -7.16
N LEU A 81 10.38 -11.59 -6.21
CA LEU A 81 11.17 -12.71 -5.68
C LEU A 81 11.09 -13.96 -6.57
N PHE A 82 9.93 -14.21 -7.17
CA PHE A 82 9.68 -15.38 -8.01
C PHE A 82 9.78 -15.10 -9.52
N SER A 83 10.04 -13.86 -9.94
CA SER A 83 10.37 -13.49 -11.34
C SER A 83 11.82 -13.85 -11.71
N ARG A 84 12.33 -14.95 -11.16
CA ARG A 84 13.62 -15.53 -11.52
C ARG A 84 13.40 -16.83 -12.27
#